data_AF-A0A935VDS5-F1
#
_entry.id   AF-A0A935VDS5-F1
#
_cell.length_a   1.000
_cell.length_b   1.000
_cell.length_c   1.000
_cell.angle_alpha   90.00
_cell.angle_beta   90.00
_cell.angle_gamma   90.00
#
_symmetry.space_group_name_H-M   'P 1'
#
loop_
_entity.id
_entity.type
_entity.pdbx_description
1 polymer ?
#
loop_
_entity_poly.entity_id
_entity_poly.type
_entity_poly.pdbx_seq_one_letter_code
_entity_poly.pdbx_strand_id
1 'polypeptide(L)'
;MNPVIFSVYTIMIIFSLSSCYTRNEACLDTIATNYDVTADDDCDACCIYPTMSLNVSHMAGDSVFSPQKMYTNDLGQNYQLLDVRFYLSAFDLYQSDRGAQKNTNHCFHITPKKRLSYLMMTKICRIADNTINIGSVKTYGRMDSSFLT
;
A
#
# COMPACT_ATOMS: atom_id res chain seq x y z
N MET A 1 22.09 64.80 12.21
CA MET A 1 21.29 63.63 11.78
C MET A 1 20.66 63.03 13.02
N ASN A 2 19.32 62.91 13.09
CA ASN A 2 18.63 62.54 14.34
C ASN A 2 18.77 61.01 14.58
N PRO A 3 19.43 60.57 15.66
CA PRO A 3 19.70 59.15 15.91
C PRO A 3 18.43 58.31 16.03
N VAL A 4 17.31 58.93 16.44
CA VAL A 4 16.00 58.26 16.53
C VAL A 4 15.46 57.91 15.15
N ILE A 5 15.62 58.81 14.17
CA ILE A 5 15.16 58.58 12.78
C ILE A 5 15.99 57.46 12.14
N PHE A 6 17.31 57.44 12.39
CA PHE A 6 18.19 56.37 11.90
C PHE A 6 17.84 55.00 12.49
N SER A 7 17.50 54.94 13.78
CA SER A 7 17.06 53.72 14.45
C SER A 7 15.73 53.19 13.91
N VAL A 8 14.75 54.06 13.65
CA VAL A 8 13.45 53.67 13.05
C VAL A 8 13.63 53.09 11.65
N TYR A 9 14.45 53.71 10.80
CA TYR A 9 14.76 53.18 9.47
C TYR A 9 15.46 51.82 9.53
N THR A 10 16.36 51.62 10.49
CA THR A 10 17.07 50.35 10.65
C THR A 10 16.11 49.22 11.08
N ILE A 11 15.18 49.52 11.98
CA ILE A 11 14.15 48.56 12.41
C ILE A 11 13.21 48.20 11.26
N MET A 12 12.79 49.18 10.45
CA MET A 12 11.92 48.93 9.29
C MET A 12 12.59 48.04 8.23
N ILE A 13 13.90 48.18 8.03
CA ILE A 13 14.67 47.33 7.10
C ILE A 13 14.80 45.89 7.64
N ILE A 14 14.97 45.70 8.95
CA ILE A 14 15.05 44.36 9.55
C ILE A 14 13.72 43.61 9.43
N PHE A 15 12.59 44.29 9.63
CA PHE A 15 11.26 43.68 9.50
C PHE A 15 10.85 43.37 8.05
N SER A 16 11.47 44.00 7.04
CA SER A 16 11.20 43.69 5.63
C SER A 16 12.02 42.50 5.10
N LEU A 17 13.07 42.09 5.83
CA LEU A 17 13.91 40.94 5.46
C LEU A 17 13.41 39.59 6.05
N SER A 18 12.37 39.59 6.91
CA SER A 18 11.84 38.37 7.53
C SER A 18 10.79 37.62 6.70
N SER A 19 10.52 38.05 5.46
CA SER A 19 9.61 37.34 4.54
C SER A 19 10.32 36.16 3.85
N CYS A 20 10.90 35.24 4.62
CA CYS A 20 11.38 33.96 4.10
C CYS A 20 10.19 33.02 3.92
N TYR A 21 9.67 32.92 2.70
CA TYR A 21 8.77 31.84 2.33
C TYR A 21 9.58 30.53 2.27
N THR A 22 9.24 29.55 3.10
CA THR A 22 9.80 28.20 3.01
C THR A 22 8.93 27.38 2.08
N ARG A 23 9.53 26.82 1.03
CA ARG A 23 8.81 25.94 0.11
C ARG A 23 8.31 24.70 0.86
N ASN A 24 7.05 24.36 0.64
CA ASN A 24 6.42 23.19 1.23
C ASN A 24 6.55 22.00 0.27
N GLU A 25 7.11 20.89 0.77
CA GLU A 25 7.22 19.63 0.04
C GLU A 25 6.18 18.64 0.57
N ALA A 26 5.32 18.13 -0.31
CA ALA A 26 4.36 17.09 0.03
C ALA A 26 4.02 16.20 -1.18
N CYS A 27 3.13 15.23 -0.99
CA CYS A 27 2.77 14.30 -2.06
C CYS A 27 1.84 14.99 -3.08
N LEU A 28 2.28 15.08 -4.34
CA LEU A 28 1.49 15.64 -5.43
C LEU A 28 0.82 14.56 -6.32
N ASP A 29 0.86 13.29 -5.92
CA ASP A 29 0.13 12.22 -6.63
C ASP A 29 -1.34 12.17 -6.19
N THR A 30 -2.25 12.58 -7.09
CA THR A 30 -3.71 12.72 -6.85
C THR A 30 -4.43 11.48 -6.33
N ILE A 31 -3.79 10.32 -6.42
CA ILE A 31 -4.33 9.02 -5.99
C ILE A 31 -3.69 8.50 -4.69
N ALA A 32 -2.73 9.22 -4.13
CA ALA A 32 -2.18 8.94 -2.81
C ALA A 32 -3.19 9.34 -1.72
N THR A 33 -3.17 8.63 -0.59
CA THR A 33 -4.06 8.92 0.55
C THR A 33 -3.68 10.21 1.28
N ASN A 34 -2.47 10.71 1.05
CA ASN A 34 -1.92 11.94 1.61
C ASN A 34 -1.61 12.99 0.53
N TYR A 35 -2.37 13.00 -0.56
CA TYR A 35 -2.27 14.04 -1.59
C TYR A 35 -2.51 15.43 -0.99
N ASP A 36 -1.60 16.37 -1.28
CA ASP A 36 -1.68 17.75 -0.81
C ASP A 36 -1.44 18.73 -1.96
N VAL A 37 -2.53 19.32 -2.46
CA VAL A 37 -2.49 20.31 -3.54
C VAL A 37 -1.85 21.64 -3.15
N THR A 38 -1.61 21.88 -1.85
CA THR A 38 -1.03 23.13 -1.35
C THR A 38 0.50 23.10 -1.30
N ALA A 39 1.12 21.96 -1.59
CA ALA A 39 2.57 21.86 -1.69
C ALA A 39 3.11 22.56 -2.95
N ASP A 40 4.29 23.14 -2.79
CA ASP A 40 5.02 23.80 -3.88
C ASP A 40 5.80 22.80 -4.72
N ASP A 41 6.36 21.79 -4.07
CA ASP A 41 7.25 20.79 -4.68
C ASP A 41 6.80 19.36 -4.31
N ASP A 42 7.04 18.41 -5.23
CA ASP A 42 6.81 16.99 -4.99
C ASP A 42 7.87 16.43 -4.04
N CYS A 43 7.44 15.76 -2.99
CA CYS A 43 8.32 15.15 -2.00
C CYS A 43 9.05 13.91 -2.52
N ASP A 44 10.20 13.56 -1.93
CA ASP A 44 10.85 12.28 -2.21
C ASP A 44 10.24 11.13 -1.40
N ALA A 45 9.60 10.18 -2.11
CA ALA A 45 9.05 8.94 -1.55
C ALA A 45 8.08 9.09 -0.34
N CYS A 46 7.38 10.24 -0.22
CA CYS A 46 6.45 10.47 0.88
C CYS A 46 4.98 10.09 0.58
N CYS A 47 4.64 9.78 -0.66
CA CYS A 47 3.28 9.39 -1.02
C CYS A 47 2.90 8.05 -0.38
N ILE A 48 1.75 8.02 0.30
CA ILE A 48 1.17 6.85 0.95
C ILE A 48 0.03 6.35 0.06
N TYR A 49 -0.01 5.05 -0.19
CA TYR A 49 -1.05 4.40 -0.99
C TYR A 49 -1.73 3.32 -0.15
N PRO A 50 -3.02 3.03 -0.42
CA PRO A 50 -3.73 1.98 0.29
C PRO A 50 -3.00 0.65 0.13
N THR A 51 -2.88 -0.07 1.24
CA THR A 51 -2.38 -1.44 1.25
C THR A 51 -3.51 -2.40 0.96
N MET A 52 -3.20 -3.49 0.25
CA MET A 52 -4.16 -4.53 -0.05
C MET A 52 -3.72 -5.84 0.61
N SER A 53 -4.70 -6.48 1.24
CA SER A 53 -4.54 -7.78 1.87
C SER A 53 -5.63 -8.73 1.40
N LEU A 54 -5.25 -9.98 1.15
CA LEU A 54 -6.17 -11.07 0.86
C LEU A 54 -6.43 -11.85 2.14
N ASN A 55 -7.69 -12.06 2.50
CA ASN A 55 -8.05 -13.03 3.52
C ASN A 55 -8.16 -14.41 2.88
N VAL A 56 -7.47 -15.38 3.48
CA VAL A 56 -7.37 -16.74 2.94
C VAL A 56 -7.95 -17.69 3.95
N SER A 57 -8.83 -18.58 3.47
CA SER A 57 -9.36 -19.68 4.26
C SER A 57 -8.87 -20.99 3.64
N HIS A 58 -8.21 -21.81 4.45
CA HIS A 58 -7.66 -23.09 4.01
C HIS A 58 -8.74 -24.17 4.16
N MET A 59 -9.15 -24.77 3.04
CA MET A 59 -10.19 -25.80 2.99
C MET A 59 -9.58 -27.18 2.71
N ALA A 60 -10.13 -28.22 3.33
CA ALA A 60 -9.88 -29.63 3.06
C ALA A 60 -11.22 -30.32 2.77
N GLY A 61 -11.57 -30.42 1.50
CA GLY A 61 -12.93 -30.77 1.07
C GLY A 61 -13.91 -29.68 1.53
N ASP A 62 -14.99 -30.09 2.21
CA ASP A 62 -16.05 -29.20 2.69
C ASP A 62 -15.78 -28.60 4.09
N SER A 63 -14.59 -28.81 4.64
CA SER A 63 -14.24 -28.39 6.00
C SER A 63 -13.00 -27.50 6.03
N VAL A 64 -12.94 -26.58 7.00
CA VAL A 64 -11.72 -25.82 7.28
C VAL A 64 -10.61 -26.81 7.64
N PHE A 65 -9.46 -26.67 7.00
CA PHE A 65 -8.29 -27.47 7.35
C PHE A 65 -7.88 -27.20 8.80
N SER A 66 -7.57 -28.27 9.53
CA SER A 66 -6.99 -28.17 10.87
C SER A 66 -5.72 -28.99 10.95
N PRO A 67 -4.60 -28.43 11.43
CA PRO A 67 -3.37 -29.17 11.64
C PRO A 67 -3.52 -30.22 12.75
N GLN A 68 -4.55 -30.13 13.61
CA GLN A 68 -4.81 -31.11 14.67
C GLN A 68 -5.52 -32.38 14.18
N LYS A 69 -5.96 -32.41 12.92
CA LYS A 69 -6.68 -33.55 12.35
C LYS A 69 -5.69 -34.69 12.01
N MET A 70 -6.03 -35.89 12.47
CA MET A 70 -5.37 -37.13 12.05
C MET A 70 -6.03 -37.66 10.78
N TYR A 71 -5.21 -38.10 9.84
CA TYR A 71 -5.61 -38.72 8.59
C TYR A 71 -5.12 -40.15 8.57
N THR A 72 -5.82 -41.03 7.84
CA THR A 72 -5.45 -42.44 7.70
C THR A 72 -5.16 -42.71 6.23
N ASN A 73 -4.02 -43.34 5.92
CA ASN A 73 -3.68 -43.74 4.55
C ASN A 73 -4.32 -45.08 4.20
N ASP A 74 -4.16 -45.52 2.95
CA ASP A 74 -4.73 -46.79 2.44
C ASP A 74 -4.15 -48.04 3.14
N LEU A 75 -3.08 -47.89 3.92
CA LEU A 75 -2.46 -48.93 4.73
C LEU A 75 -2.92 -48.92 6.20
N GLY A 76 -3.89 -48.07 6.56
CA GLY A 76 -4.41 -47.95 7.92
C GLY A 76 -3.50 -47.19 8.89
N GLN A 77 -2.46 -46.52 8.41
CA GLN A 77 -1.53 -45.76 9.24
C GLN A 77 -2.03 -44.34 9.45
N ASN A 78 -1.97 -43.88 10.70
CA ASN A 78 -2.34 -42.52 11.06
C ASN A 78 -1.18 -41.56 10.85
N TYR A 79 -1.46 -40.40 10.24
CA TYR A 79 -0.52 -39.32 10.03
C TYR A 79 -1.19 -37.96 10.25
N GLN A 80 -0.37 -36.94 10.48
CA GLN A 80 -0.81 -35.57 10.70
C GLN A 80 -0.13 -34.65 9.69
N LEU A 81 -0.88 -33.72 9.12
CA LEU A 81 -0.34 -32.66 8.28
C LEU A 81 0.07 -31.48 9.16
N LEU A 82 1.38 -31.29 9.33
CA LEU A 82 1.94 -30.26 10.22
C LEU A 82 1.98 -28.87 9.57
N ASP A 83 2.30 -28.79 8.28
CA ASP A 83 2.44 -27.54 7.55
C ASP A 83 2.15 -27.78 6.06
N VAL A 84 1.47 -26.83 5.43
CA VAL A 84 1.27 -26.77 3.98
C VAL A 84 1.57 -25.35 3.56
N ARG A 85 2.34 -25.20 2.48
CA ARG A 85 2.80 -23.89 1.97
C ARG A 85 2.40 -23.72 0.53
N PHE A 86 1.71 -22.63 0.26
CA PHE A 86 1.30 -22.21 -1.08
C PHE A 86 2.22 -21.09 -1.55
N TYR A 87 2.69 -21.22 -2.79
CA TYR A 87 3.43 -20.17 -3.48
C TYR A 87 2.46 -19.45 -4.40
N LEU A 88 2.12 -18.21 -4.06
CA LEU A 88 1.14 -17.40 -4.78
C LEU A 88 1.87 -16.26 -5.50
N SER A 89 1.58 -16.07 -6.77
CA SER A 89 2.20 -15.04 -7.61
C SER A 89 1.21 -14.58 -8.67
N ALA A 90 1.57 -13.53 -9.43
CA ALA A 90 0.78 -12.99 -10.53
C ALA A 90 -0.67 -12.65 -10.12
N PHE A 91 -0.81 -11.83 -9.07
CA PHE A 91 -2.11 -11.31 -8.66
C PHE A 91 -2.60 -10.25 -9.65
N ASP A 92 -3.70 -10.55 -10.34
CA ASP A 92 -4.39 -9.61 -11.22
C ASP A 92 -5.71 -9.13 -10.57
N LEU A 93 -5.90 -7.82 -10.47
CA LEU A 93 -7.18 -7.21 -10.14
C LEU A 93 -7.89 -6.77 -11.43
N TYR A 94 -9.22 -6.91 -11.41
CA TYR A 94 -10.10 -6.45 -12.47
C TYR A 94 -11.19 -5.55 -11.86
N GLN A 95 -11.49 -4.44 -12.51
CA GLN A 95 -12.64 -3.60 -12.16
C GLN A 95 -13.89 -4.10 -12.91
N SER A 96 -15.02 -4.31 -12.22
CA SER A 96 -16.23 -4.90 -12.84
C SER A 96 -17.12 -3.88 -13.59
N ASP A 97 -16.62 -2.67 -13.82
CA ASP A 97 -17.32 -1.57 -14.48
C ASP A 97 -16.98 -1.55 -15.99
N ARG A 98 -18.01 -1.74 -16.84
CA ARG A 98 -18.03 -1.59 -18.31
C ARG A 98 -17.25 -2.60 -19.15
N GLY A 99 -17.81 -3.79 -19.36
CA GLY A 99 -17.78 -4.57 -20.63
C GLY A 99 -16.43 -4.92 -21.29
N ALA A 100 -15.32 -4.44 -20.75
CA ALA A 100 -13.96 -4.61 -21.21
C ALA A 100 -13.14 -4.72 -19.94
N GLN A 101 -12.58 -5.91 -19.68
CA GLN A 101 -11.58 -6.10 -18.63
C GLN A 101 -10.45 -5.10 -18.85
N LYS A 102 -10.46 -3.99 -18.11
CA LYS A 102 -9.29 -3.12 -18.03
C LYS A 102 -8.35 -3.74 -17.02
N ASN A 103 -7.19 -4.14 -17.49
CA ASN A 103 -6.11 -4.64 -16.67
C ASN A 103 -5.57 -3.44 -15.87
N THR A 104 -6.03 -3.27 -14.63
CA THR A 104 -5.65 -2.15 -13.76
C THR A 104 -4.62 -2.59 -12.74
N ASN A 105 -3.47 -3.12 -13.17
CA ASN A 105 -2.54 -3.77 -12.24
C ASN A 105 -1.14 -3.21 -12.27
N HIS A 106 -0.91 -2.21 -11.42
CA HIS A 106 0.40 -1.98 -10.85
C HIS A 106 0.25 -2.15 -9.32
N CYS A 107 0.39 -3.37 -8.82
CA CYS A 107 0.70 -3.62 -7.41
C CYS A 107 2.20 -3.37 -7.23
N PHE A 108 2.57 -2.42 -6.37
CA PHE A 108 3.96 -1.99 -6.21
C PHE A 108 4.35 -1.94 -4.74
N HIS A 109 5.65 -2.17 -4.50
CA HIS A 109 6.30 -1.73 -3.28
C HIS A 109 6.97 -0.38 -3.54
N ILE A 110 6.70 0.61 -2.68
CA ILE A 110 7.49 1.85 -2.65
C ILE A 110 8.83 1.50 -2.01
N THR A 111 9.89 1.51 -2.81
CA THR A 111 11.26 1.51 -2.29
C THR A 111 11.70 2.96 -2.07
N PRO A 112 12.52 3.29 -1.05
CA PRO A 112 13.03 4.65 -0.78
C PRO A 112 13.85 5.32 -1.92
N LYS A 113 13.86 4.76 -3.14
CA LYS A 113 14.56 5.28 -4.32
C LYS A 113 13.65 5.44 -5.56
N LYS A 114 12.36 5.72 -5.37
CA LYS A 114 11.37 5.91 -6.45
C LYS A 114 11.22 4.74 -7.45
N ARG A 115 11.71 3.53 -7.14
CA ARG A 115 11.57 2.37 -8.04
C ARG A 115 10.25 1.67 -7.75
N LEU A 116 9.25 1.91 -8.61
CA LEU A 116 8.05 1.08 -8.72
C LEU A 116 8.51 -0.34 -9.04
N SER A 117 8.48 -1.21 -8.04
CA SER A 117 8.78 -2.63 -8.23
C SER A 117 7.46 -3.36 -8.35
N TYR A 118 7.12 -3.78 -9.57
CA TYR A 118 5.97 -4.63 -9.82
C TYR A 118 6.10 -5.90 -8.99
N LEU A 119 5.05 -6.25 -8.23
CA LEU A 119 4.99 -7.48 -7.46
C LEU A 119 4.85 -8.69 -8.39
N MET A 120 5.92 -9.04 -9.11
CA MET A 120 6.17 -10.40 -9.58
C MET A 120 6.80 -11.26 -8.47
N MET A 121 6.75 -10.81 -7.21
CA MET A 121 7.34 -11.52 -6.09
C MET A 121 6.34 -12.56 -5.57
N THR A 122 6.71 -13.83 -5.67
CA THR A 122 5.99 -14.93 -5.06
C THR A 122 5.82 -14.70 -3.56
N LYS A 123 4.58 -14.72 -3.08
CA LYS A 123 4.22 -14.72 -1.66
C LYS A 123 4.05 -16.16 -1.20
N ILE A 124 4.57 -16.47 -0.02
CA ILE A 124 4.36 -17.76 0.63
C ILE A 124 3.19 -17.60 1.59
N CYS A 125 2.15 -18.40 1.41
CA CYS A 125 1.04 -18.52 2.36
C CYS A 125 1.15 -19.87 3.04
N ARG A 126 1.32 -19.86 4.36
CA ARG A 126 1.25 -21.07 5.19
C ARG A 126 -0.19 -21.33 5.56
N ILE A 127 -0.46 -22.55 5.99
CA ILE A 127 -1.79 -22.92 6.50
C ILE A 127 -2.17 -22.21 7.79
N ALA A 128 -1.19 -21.69 8.52
CA ALA A 128 -1.38 -20.85 9.70
C ALA A 128 -1.69 -19.38 9.34
N ASP A 129 -1.47 -18.97 8.09
CA ASP A 129 -1.67 -17.60 7.65
C ASP A 129 -3.12 -17.43 7.17
N ASN A 130 -3.86 -16.53 7.82
CA ASN A 130 -5.24 -16.19 7.43
C ASN A 130 -5.31 -14.93 6.57
N THR A 131 -4.20 -14.22 6.42
CA THR A 131 -4.11 -12.96 5.67
C THR A 131 -2.77 -12.88 4.95
N ILE A 132 -2.80 -12.44 3.70
CA ILE A 132 -1.61 -12.20 2.87
C ILE A 132 -1.60 -10.74 2.45
N ASN A 133 -0.53 -10.02 2.80
CA ASN A 133 -0.31 -8.68 2.29
C ASN A 133 0.29 -8.75 0.87
N ILE A 134 -0.42 -8.19 -0.10
CA ILE A 134 -0.04 -8.18 -1.52
C ILE A 134 0.52 -6.83 -1.97
N GLY A 135 0.84 -5.93 -1.03
CA GLY A 135 1.50 -4.65 -1.27
C GLY A 135 0.54 -3.47 -1.33
N SER A 136 1.00 -2.38 -1.92
CA SER A 136 0.18 -1.18 -2.17
C SER A 136 -0.35 -1.18 -3.60
N VAL A 137 -1.55 -0.65 -3.78
CA VAL A 137 -2.25 -0.66 -5.07
C VAL A 137 -2.47 0.76 -5.57
N LYS A 138 -2.11 0.99 -6.85
CA LYS A 138 -2.46 2.20 -7.59
C LYS A 138 -3.77 1.93 -8.31
N THR A 139 -4.90 2.44 -7.84
CA THR A 139 -6.17 2.23 -8.54
C THR A 139 -6.96 3.53 -8.68
N TYR A 140 -7.73 3.61 -9.77
CA TYR A 140 -8.72 4.66 -10.00
C TYR A 140 -10.12 4.05 -9.85
N GLY A 141 -10.99 4.71 -9.10
CA GLY A 141 -12.36 4.27 -8.85
C GLY A 141 -12.54 3.57 -7.51
N ARG A 142 -13.74 2.98 -7.31
CA ARG A 142 -14.14 2.35 -6.05
C ARG A 142 -13.84 0.85 -6.13
N MET A 143 -13.14 0.33 -5.12
CA MET A 143 -13.10 -1.10 -4.87
C MET A 143 -14.26 -1.44 -3.93
N ASP A 144 -15.32 -2.01 -4.49
CA ASP A 144 -16.36 -2.62 -3.67
C ASP A 144 -15.92 -4.05 -3.33
N SER A 145 -15.98 -4.41 -2.05
CA SER A 145 -15.77 -5.80 -1.64
C SER A 145 -16.90 -6.63 -2.24
N SER A 146 -16.57 -7.50 -3.19
CA SER A 146 -17.51 -8.51 -3.66
C SER A 146 -17.65 -9.58 -2.57
N PHE A 147 -18.37 -9.25 -1.49
CA PHE A 147 -19.04 -10.27 -0.70
C PHE A 147 -20.17 -10.79 -1.57
N LEU A 148 -19.92 -11.94 -2.21
CA LEU A 148 -20.99 -12.76 -2.75
C LEU A 148 -21.83 -13.21 -1.54
N THR A 149 -23.01 -12.62 -1.43
CA THR A 149 -24.18 -13.14 -0.72
C THR A 149 -24.56 -14.52 -1.22
#